data_AF-A0A921G954-F1
#
_entry.id   AF-A0A921G954-F1
#
_cell.length_a   1.000
_cell.length_b   1.000
_cell.length_c   1.000
_cell.angle_alpha   90.00
_cell.angle_beta   90.00
_cell.angle_gamma   90.00
#
_symmetry.space_group_name_H-M   'P 1'
#
loop_
_entity.id
_entity.type
_entity.pdbx_description
1 polymer ?
#
loop_
_entity_poly.entity_id
_entity_poly.type
_entity_poly.pdbx_seq_one_letter_code
_entity_poly.pdbx_strand_id
1 'polypeptide(L)'
;MNEQSIYFLQALWDVEVRRDELIQIAKSAMLFDIENTFKGVLNEQTLWISPEAIELYHKLLLLKKRVDSINKPYDLLNINNEFISISGSVKALQIKTAQGLSSKSGMIMEDMHIVVKQLFPYFLYQIKKQTSYQLYRLCVLNGSLPQDKLHLPDEDKLQEWLNFYSKQLLPLFDLFSNQQLDSRWAYERRNVIINGKIQIEQFVSVDPIENELKQPLGVPGVGTGEKGEFRIFGRGMITNLKPRDFEKRISCPVEHVLPNLKDFSKIPTVNDNPTIVLNQIFKGKHYLIDSQKYFAFINTFILAETFYYRYKTGSCFYCGAPLYMNKCSRCGTIWKF
;
A
#
# COMPACT_ATOMS: atom_id res chain seq x y z
N MET A 1 -24.60 36.42 -6.14
CA MET A 1 -24.86 37.87 -6.25
C MET A 1 -23.54 38.53 -6.60
N ASN A 2 -23.51 39.37 -7.63
CA ASN A 2 -22.26 40.01 -8.05
C ASN A 2 -22.05 41.33 -7.29
N GLU A 3 -20.85 41.89 -7.33
CA GLU A 3 -20.53 43.14 -6.64
C GLU A 3 -21.45 44.29 -7.06
N GLN A 4 -21.83 44.36 -8.34
CA GLN A 4 -22.72 45.37 -8.88
C GLN A 4 -24.10 45.35 -8.23
N SER A 5 -24.66 44.16 -7.98
CA SER A 5 -25.93 44.02 -7.23
C SER A 5 -25.80 44.51 -5.80
N ILE A 6 -24.65 44.28 -5.13
CA ILE A 6 -24.42 44.75 -3.76
C ILE A 6 -24.33 46.28 -3.72
N TYR A 7 -23.58 46.89 -4.64
CA TYR A 7 -23.49 48.36 -4.75
C TYR A 7 -24.85 48.99 -5.05
N PHE A 8 -25.65 48.37 -5.91
CA PHE A 8 -27.01 48.83 -6.21
C PHE A 8 -27.90 48.80 -4.96
N LEU A 9 -27.89 47.70 -4.20
CA LEU A 9 -28.64 47.60 -2.95
C LEU A 9 -28.16 48.61 -1.90
N GLN A 10 -26.84 48.85 -1.82
CA GLN A 10 -26.29 49.87 -0.94
C GLN A 10 -26.76 51.27 -1.32
N ALA A 11 -26.75 51.61 -2.61
CA ALA A 11 -27.22 52.90 -3.09
C ALA A 11 -28.70 53.13 -2.73
N LEU A 12 -29.56 52.12 -2.87
CA LEU A 12 -30.97 52.19 -2.44
C LEU A 12 -31.12 52.35 -0.91
N TRP A 13 -30.25 51.70 -0.14
CA TRP A 13 -30.23 51.79 1.32
C TRP A 13 -29.74 53.16 1.82
N ASP A 14 -28.77 53.76 1.13
CA ASP A 14 -28.25 55.10 1.42
C ASP A 14 -29.31 56.20 1.20
N VAL A 15 -30.21 56.01 0.22
CA VAL A 15 -31.35 56.90 -0.04
C VAL A 15 -32.63 56.52 0.75
N GLU A 16 -32.50 55.72 1.81
CA GLU A 16 -33.56 55.42 2.79
C GLU A 16 -34.78 54.64 2.25
N VAL A 17 -34.64 53.94 1.13
CA VAL A 17 -35.71 53.09 0.59
C VAL A 17 -35.86 51.84 1.45
N ARG A 18 -36.93 51.75 2.25
CA ARG A 18 -37.38 50.52 2.95
C ARG A 18 -36.22 49.65 3.49
N ARG A 19 -35.34 50.27 4.29
CA ARG A 19 -34.03 49.69 4.70
C ARG A 19 -34.13 48.24 5.20
N ASP A 20 -35.13 47.94 6.02
CA ASP A 20 -35.32 46.60 6.58
C ASP A 20 -35.67 45.56 5.51
N GLU A 21 -36.55 45.90 4.56
CA GLU A 21 -36.90 45.03 3.43
C GLU A 21 -35.68 44.77 2.54
N LEU A 22 -34.88 45.80 2.25
CA LEU A 22 -33.66 45.66 1.45
C LEU A 22 -32.63 44.75 2.11
N ILE A 23 -32.43 44.87 3.43
CA ILE A 23 -31.53 44.00 4.18
C ILE A 23 -32.02 42.54 4.10
N GLN A 24 -33.33 42.30 4.26
CA GLN A 24 -33.88 40.94 4.16
C GLN A 24 -33.74 40.33 2.76
N ILE A 25 -33.95 41.13 1.71
CA ILE A 25 -33.73 40.70 0.32
C ILE A 25 -32.25 40.35 0.11
N ALA A 26 -31.33 41.20 0.58
CA ALA A 26 -29.90 41.00 0.44
C ALA A 26 -29.42 39.73 1.16
N LYS A 27 -29.92 39.48 2.39
CA LYS A 27 -29.67 38.25 3.16
C LYS A 27 -30.17 37.02 2.40
N SER A 28 -31.43 37.04 1.98
CA SER A 28 -32.08 35.92 1.30
C SER A 28 -31.39 35.58 -0.02
N ALA A 29 -31.01 36.58 -0.81
CA ALA A 29 -30.30 36.38 -2.07
C ALA A 29 -28.92 35.72 -1.85
N MET A 30 -28.15 36.21 -0.87
CA MET A 30 -26.83 35.66 -0.58
C MET A 30 -26.92 34.22 -0.03
N LEU A 31 -27.86 33.96 0.88
CA LEU A 31 -28.09 32.61 1.40
C LEU A 31 -28.51 31.64 0.29
N PHE A 32 -29.39 32.07 -0.61
CA PHE A 32 -29.81 31.29 -1.77
C PHE A 32 -28.62 30.94 -2.67
N ASP A 33 -27.74 31.91 -2.96
CA ASP A 33 -26.55 31.66 -3.79
C ASP A 33 -25.59 30.65 -3.14
N ILE A 34 -25.37 30.76 -1.83
CA ILE A 34 -24.57 29.82 -1.04
C ILE A 34 -25.18 28.41 -1.13
N GLU A 35 -26.47 28.29 -0.84
CA GLU A 35 -27.17 27.00 -0.84
C GLU A 35 -27.23 26.36 -2.21
N ASN A 36 -27.44 27.14 -3.26
CA ASN A 36 -27.48 26.64 -4.62
C ASN A 36 -26.09 26.19 -5.08
N THR A 37 -25.05 26.96 -4.78
CA THR A 37 -23.65 26.65 -5.15
C THR A 37 -23.15 25.39 -4.47
N PHE A 38 -23.51 25.20 -3.20
CA PHE A 38 -23.09 24.04 -2.41
C PHE A 38 -24.18 22.99 -2.26
N LYS A 39 -25.25 23.00 -3.07
CA LYS A 39 -26.41 22.10 -2.93
C LYS A 39 -26.05 20.62 -2.79
N GLY A 40 -25.05 20.16 -3.54
CA GLY A 40 -24.54 18.78 -3.45
C GLY A 40 -23.65 18.52 -2.23
N VAL A 41 -22.91 19.53 -1.76
CA VAL A 41 -21.89 19.41 -0.70
C VAL A 41 -22.49 19.67 0.68
N LEU A 42 -23.46 20.56 0.80
CA LEU A 42 -24.21 20.85 2.03
C LEU A 42 -25.24 19.76 2.38
N ASN A 43 -25.34 18.69 1.58
CA ASN A 43 -26.12 17.54 1.99
C ASN A 43 -25.57 16.98 3.31
N GLU A 44 -26.46 16.67 4.26
CA GLU A 44 -26.09 16.17 5.60
C GLU A 44 -25.24 14.90 5.55
N GLN A 45 -25.34 14.14 4.47
CA GLN A 45 -24.59 12.91 4.31
C GLN A 45 -23.16 13.17 3.82
N THR A 46 -22.86 14.32 3.21
CA THR A 46 -21.53 14.65 2.68
C THR A 46 -20.47 14.52 3.76
N LEU A 47 -19.41 13.77 3.45
CA LEU A 47 -18.30 13.57 4.36
C LEU A 47 -17.16 14.54 4.01
N TRP A 48 -16.76 15.33 5.00
CA TRP A 48 -15.59 16.21 4.98
C TRP A 48 -14.47 15.51 5.75
N ILE A 49 -13.45 15.04 5.04
CA ILE A 49 -12.50 14.05 5.55
C ILE A 49 -11.18 14.70 5.95
N SER A 50 -10.54 15.42 5.03
CA SER A 50 -9.24 16.03 5.30
C SER A 50 -9.35 17.22 6.25
N PRO A 51 -8.28 17.56 7.01
CA PRO A 51 -8.27 18.75 7.86
C PRO A 51 -8.65 20.03 7.09
N GLU A 52 -8.12 20.18 5.87
CA GLU A 52 -8.46 21.30 4.97
C GLU A 52 -9.95 21.35 4.62
N ALA A 53 -10.56 20.19 4.34
CA ALA A 53 -11.98 20.09 4.01
C ALA A 53 -12.84 20.46 5.24
N ILE A 54 -12.49 19.94 6.42
CA ILE A 54 -13.19 20.24 7.68
C ILE A 54 -13.11 21.75 8.00
N GLU A 55 -11.94 22.37 7.81
CA GLU A 55 -11.78 23.81 8.00
C GLU A 55 -12.66 24.63 7.04
N LEU A 56 -12.71 24.25 5.76
CA LEU A 56 -13.59 24.91 4.78
C LEU A 56 -15.07 24.76 5.13
N TYR A 57 -15.49 23.62 5.66
CA TYR A 57 -16.86 23.44 6.14
C TYR A 57 -17.18 24.39 7.30
N HIS A 58 -16.29 24.53 8.28
CA HIS A 58 -16.47 25.49 9.36
C HIS A 58 -16.50 26.94 8.87
N LYS A 59 -15.62 27.32 7.95
CA LYS A 59 -15.64 28.64 7.30
C LYS A 59 -16.97 28.90 6.60
N LEU A 60 -17.51 27.91 5.89
CA LEU A 60 -18.81 28.01 5.23
C LEU A 60 -19.97 28.23 6.23
N LEU A 61 -19.97 27.53 7.37
CA LEU A 61 -20.97 27.73 8.43
C LEU A 61 -20.86 29.11 9.07
N LEU A 62 -19.64 29.61 9.32
CA LEU A 62 -19.40 30.95 9.84
C LEU A 62 -19.86 32.02 8.84
N LEU A 63 -19.62 31.79 7.55
CA LEU A 63 -20.04 32.69 6.48
C LEU A 63 -21.57 32.81 6.44
N LYS A 64 -22.31 31.71 6.55
CA LYS A 64 -23.79 31.73 6.66
C LYS A 64 -24.26 32.56 7.86
N LYS A 65 -23.69 32.33 9.04
CA LYS A 65 -24.03 33.12 10.25
C LYS A 65 -23.72 34.62 10.07
N ARG A 66 -22.64 34.95 9.36
CA ARG A 66 -22.28 36.34 9.07
C ARG A 66 -23.29 37.01 8.15
N VAL A 67 -23.83 36.29 7.16
CA VAL A 67 -24.93 36.81 6.32
C VAL A 67 -26.13 37.16 7.18
N ASP A 68 -26.52 36.31 8.13
CA ASP A 68 -27.66 36.59 9.02
C ASP A 68 -27.46 37.82 9.90
N SER A 69 -26.20 38.14 10.23
CA SER A 69 -25.82 39.27 11.09
C SER A 69 -25.57 40.60 10.38
N ILE A 70 -25.72 40.68 9.05
CA ILE A 70 -25.47 41.95 8.35
C ILE A 70 -26.49 43.02 8.75
N ASN A 71 -26.01 44.27 8.82
CA ASN A 71 -26.83 45.43 9.16
C ASN A 71 -26.94 46.42 7.99
N LYS A 72 -26.08 46.30 6.97
CA LYS A 72 -26.16 47.08 5.73
C LYS A 72 -25.73 46.23 4.52
N PRO A 73 -26.26 46.50 3.31
CA PRO A 73 -25.91 45.74 2.11
C PRO A 73 -24.39 45.70 1.83
N TYR A 74 -23.67 46.80 2.08
CA TYR A 74 -22.22 46.88 1.86
C TYR A 74 -21.42 45.81 2.63
N ASP A 75 -21.91 45.33 3.78
CA ASP A 75 -21.26 44.26 4.55
C ASP A 75 -21.13 42.95 3.74
N LEU A 76 -21.98 42.78 2.71
CA LEU A 76 -21.96 41.62 1.83
C LEU A 76 -20.78 41.60 0.86
N LEU A 77 -20.06 42.70 0.61
CA LEU A 77 -18.90 42.68 -0.30
C LEU A 77 -17.80 41.75 0.22
N ASN A 78 -17.44 41.91 1.49
CA ASN A 78 -16.45 41.06 2.15
C ASN A 78 -16.92 39.60 2.22
N ILE A 79 -18.21 39.39 2.51
CA ILE A 79 -18.81 38.06 2.57
C ILE A 79 -18.81 37.40 1.18
N ASN A 80 -19.08 38.16 0.11
CA ASN A 80 -19.09 37.65 -1.26
C ASN A 80 -17.68 37.25 -1.73
N ASN A 81 -16.65 38.04 -1.41
CA ASN A 81 -15.27 37.69 -1.73
C ASN A 81 -14.82 36.41 -1.03
N GLU A 82 -15.16 36.26 0.24
CA GLU A 82 -14.88 35.04 1.00
C GLU A 82 -15.68 33.84 0.46
N PHE A 83 -16.94 34.05 0.08
CA PHE A 83 -17.76 33.02 -0.56
C PHE A 83 -17.14 32.52 -1.88
N ILE A 84 -16.67 33.42 -2.76
CA ILE A 84 -16.00 33.06 -4.01
C ILE A 84 -14.74 32.23 -3.72
N SER A 85 -13.93 32.66 -2.74
CA SER A 85 -12.72 31.96 -2.32
C SER A 85 -13.03 30.55 -1.82
N ILE A 86 -13.97 30.40 -0.86
CA ILE A 86 -14.38 29.11 -0.31
C ILE A 86 -14.94 28.21 -1.42
N SER A 87 -15.77 28.75 -2.32
CA SER A 87 -16.33 28.00 -3.46
C SER A 87 -15.24 27.45 -4.38
N GLY A 88 -14.22 28.26 -4.69
CA GLY A 88 -13.06 27.82 -5.46
C GLY A 88 -12.30 26.68 -4.76
N SER A 89 -12.01 26.84 -3.48
CA SER A 89 -11.29 25.83 -2.68
C SER A 89 -12.06 24.51 -2.57
N VAL A 90 -13.37 24.56 -2.30
CA VAL A 90 -14.23 23.37 -2.23
C VAL A 90 -14.22 22.63 -3.57
N LYS A 91 -14.38 23.34 -4.69
CA LYS A 91 -14.32 22.74 -6.03
C LYS A 91 -12.96 22.09 -6.31
N ALA A 92 -11.86 22.75 -5.92
CA ALA A 92 -10.51 22.19 -6.08
C ALA A 92 -10.34 20.89 -5.29
N LEU A 93 -10.82 20.83 -4.04
CA LEU A 93 -10.77 19.62 -3.22
C LEU A 93 -11.65 18.49 -3.78
N GLN A 94 -12.83 18.81 -4.32
CA GLN A 94 -13.67 17.84 -5.01
C GLN A 94 -12.99 17.27 -6.27
N ILE A 95 -12.32 18.12 -7.05
CA ILE A 95 -11.55 17.69 -8.24
C ILE A 95 -10.40 16.78 -7.83
N LYS A 96 -9.60 17.16 -6.83
CA LYS A 96 -8.52 16.31 -6.29
C LYS A 96 -9.05 14.94 -5.86
N THR A 97 -10.15 14.94 -5.12
CA THR A 97 -10.78 13.70 -4.66
C THR A 97 -11.23 12.83 -5.85
N ALA A 98 -11.84 13.42 -6.88
CA ALA A 98 -12.25 12.69 -8.09
C ALA A 98 -11.07 12.18 -8.94
N GLN A 99 -9.96 12.93 -8.99
CA GLN A 99 -8.73 12.51 -9.66
C GLN A 99 -8.07 11.34 -8.91
N GLY A 100 -7.96 11.42 -7.59
CA GLY A 100 -7.45 10.32 -6.76
C GLY A 100 -8.27 9.04 -6.94
N LEU A 101 -9.59 9.17 -7.04
CA LEU A 101 -10.48 8.04 -7.31
C LEU A 101 -10.28 7.38 -8.68
N SER A 102 -9.94 8.16 -9.71
CA SER A 102 -9.77 7.66 -11.08
C SER A 102 -8.34 7.19 -11.38
N SER A 103 -7.43 7.28 -10.41
CA SER A 103 -6.05 6.83 -10.55
C SER A 103 -5.95 5.31 -10.78
N LYS A 104 -5.13 4.92 -11.79
CA LYS A 104 -4.86 3.51 -12.12
C LYS A 104 -4.11 2.76 -11.01
N SER A 105 -3.33 3.46 -10.19
CA SER A 105 -2.62 2.90 -9.03
C SER A 105 -3.53 2.72 -7.80
N GLY A 106 -4.82 3.12 -7.92
CA GLY A 106 -5.75 3.17 -6.81
C GLY A 106 -5.61 4.46 -6.01
N MET A 107 -6.58 4.70 -5.13
CA MET A 107 -6.70 5.93 -4.37
C MET A 107 -5.65 6.06 -3.25
N ILE A 108 -5.00 7.22 -3.14
CA ILE A 108 -4.19 7.60 -1.97
C ILE A 108 -5.14 8.35 -1.01
N MET A 109 -5.20 7.95 0.26
CA MET A 109 -6.10 8.60 1.24
C MET A 109 -5.82 10.09 1.43
N GLU A 110 -4.57 10.52 1.23
CA GLU A 110 -4.15 11.91 1.32
C GLU A 110 -4.92 12.81 0.33
N ASP A 111 -5.41 12.22 -0.76
CA ASP A 111 -6.23 12.89 -1.77
C ASP A 111 -7.75 12.79 -1.48
N MET A 112 -8.17 12.17 -0.37
CA MET A 112 -9.58 12.15 0.08
C MET A 112 -9.93 13.40 0.88
N HIS A 113 -10.66 14.32 0.25
CA HIS A 113 -11.05 15.56 0.91
C HIS A 113 -12.55 15.67 1.15
N ILE A 114 -13.35 15.61 0.08
CA ILE A 114 -14.82 15.83 0.14
C ILE A 114 -15.51 14.72 -0.64
N VAL A 115 -16.42 14.01 0.04
CA VAL A 115 -17.18 12.91 -0.56
C VAL A 115 -18.66 13.24 -0.53
N VAL A 116 -19.23 13.45 -1.73
CA VAL A 116 -20.64 13.75 -1.91
C VAL A 116 -21.46 12.47 -2.07
N LYS A 117 -22.72 12.51 -1.60
CA LYS A 117 -23.65 11.36 -1.57
C LYS A 117 -23.69 10.55 -2.87
N GLN A 118 -23.73 11.24 -4.01
CA GLN A 118 -23.88 10.62 -5.33
C GLN A 118 -22.72 9.66 -5.67
N LEU A 119 -21.56 9.83 -5.04
CA LEU A 119 -20.37 9.05 -5.33
C LEU A 119 -20.12 7.94 -4.28
N PHE A 120 -20.92 7.85 -3.22
CA PHE A 120 -20.66 6.93 -2.10
C PHE A 120 -20.40 5.48 -2.50
N PRO A 121 -21.18 4.86 -3.41
CA PRO A 121 -20.92 3.47 -3.80
C PRO A 121 -19.53 3.28 -4.41
N TYR A 122 -19.10 4.26 -5.21
CA TYR A 122 -17.79 4.22 -5.86
C TYR A 122 -16.65 4.44 -4.86
N PHE A 123 -16.79 5.40 -3.94
CA PHE A 123 -15.82 5.61 -2.87
C PHE A 123 -15.69 4.40 -1.96
N LEU A 124 -16.81 3.81 -1.55
CA LEU A 124 -16.82 2.63 -0.71
C LEU A 124 -16.06 1.48 -1.37
N TYR A 125 -16.31 1.23 -2.66
CA TYR A 125 -15.57 0.25 -3.44
C TYR A 125 -14.05 0.51 -3.45
N GLN A 126 -13.63 1.77 -3.68
CA GLN A 126 -12.21 2.12 -3.72
C GLN A 126 -11.53 1.99 -2.35
N ILE A 127 -12.20 2.37 -1.26
CA ILE A 127 -11.67 2.22 0.10
C ILE A 127 -11.55 0.75 0.48
N LYS A 128 -12.56 -0.08 0.18
CA LYS A 128 -12.49 -1.53 0.42
C LYS A 128 -11.32 -2.17 -0.33
N LYS A 129 -11.14 -1.77 -1.60
CA LYS A 129 -10.00 -2.21 -2.41
C LYS A 129 -8.69 -1.80 -1.75
N GLN A 130 -8.50 -0.51 -1.42
CA GLN A 130 -7.29 -0.03 -0.76
C GLN A 130 -7.02 -0.69 0.58
N THR A 131 -8.06 -0.90 1.38
CA THR A 131 -7.99 -1.64 2.64
C THR A 131 -7.39 -3.02 2.43
N SER A 132 -7.86 -3.75 1.42
CA SER A 132 -7.38 -5.09 1.09
C SER A 132 -5.90 -5.09 0.67
N TYR A 133 -5.47 -4.07 -0.09
CA TYR A 133 -4.07 -3.88 -0.45
C TYR A 133 -3.19 -3.56 0.76
N GLN A 134 -3.64 -2.70 1.67
CA GLN A 134 -2.87 -2.34 2.86
C GLN A 134 -2.82 -3.49 3.87
N LEU A 135 -3.90 -4.26 4.04
CA LEU A 135 -3.87 -5.50 4.84
C LEU A 135 -2.88 -6.51 4.26
N TYR A 136 -2.90 -6.71 2.94
CA TYR A 136 -1.90 -7.54 2.26
C TYR A 136 -0.48 -7.04 2.52
N ARG A 137 -0.23 -5.74 2.33
CA ARG A 137 1.08 -5.12 2.58
C ARG A 137 1.55 -5.34 4.02
N LEU A 138 0.69 -5.07 4.99
CA LEU A 138 0.99 -5.25 6.42
C LEU A 138 1.35 -6.71 6.72
N CYS A 139 0.54 -7.65 6.22
CA CYS A 139 0.78 -9.08 6.38
C CYS A 139 2.14 -9.49 5.79
N VAL A 140 2.45 -9.05 4.56
CA VAL A 140 3.69 -9.41 3.86
C VAL A 140 4.93 -8.77 4.48
N LEU A 141 4.82 -7.59 5.08
CA LEU A 141 5.95 -6.94 5.77
C LEU A 141 6.20 -7.52 7.16
N ASN A 142 5.13 -7.80 7.91
CA ASN A 142 5.22 -8.23 9.30
C ASN A 142 5.22 -9.76 9.48
N GLY A 143 4.95 -10.52 8.42
CA GLY A 143 4.76 -11.96 8.48
C GLY A 143 3.45 -12.40 9.14
N SER A 144 2.63 -11.47 9.65
CA SER A 144 1.33 -11.74 10.27
C SER A 144 0.52 -10.45 10.40
N LEU A 145 -0.79 -10.59 10.61
CA LEU A 145 -1.68 -9.48 10.95
C LEU A 145 -1.96 -9.46 12.45
N PRO A 146 -2.01 -8.29 13.09
CA PRO A 146 -2.45 -8.16 14.48
C PRO A 146 -3.97 -8.30 14.56
N GLN A 147 -4.47 -9.53 14.43
CA GLN A 147 -5.90 -9.83 14.30
C GLN A 147 -6.74 -9.27 15.45
N ASP A 148 -6.21 -9.26 16.67
CA ASP A 148 -6.89 -8.73 17.86
C ASP A 148 -7.13 -7.20 17.81
N LYS A 149 -6.46 -6.50 16.89
CA LYS A 149 -6.57 -5.04 16.73
C LYS A 149 -7.33 -4.63 15.47
N LEU A 150 -7.72 -5.59 14.63
CA LEU A 150 -8.32 -5.32 13.34
C LEU A 150 -9.66 -6.04 13.23
N HIS A 151 -10.72 -5.27 13.02
CA HIS A 151 -12.05 -5.77 12.70
C HIS A 151 -12.58 -5.04 11.47
N LEU A 152 -12.85 -5.78 10.39
CA LEU A 152 -13.46 -5.19 9.21
C LEU A 152 -14.86 -4.69 9.58
N PRO A 153 -15.29 -3.53 9.06
CA PRO A 153 -16.66 -3.09 9.25
C PRO A 153 -17.65 -4.11 8.67
N ASP A 154 -18.67 -4.45 9.45
CA ASP A 154 -19.74 -5.38 9.05
C ASP A 154 -20.71 -4.72 8.06
N GLU A 155 -20.83 -3.40 8.11
CA GLU A 155 -21.75 -2.64 7.27
C GLU A 155 -21.05 -1.97 6.09
N ASP A 156 -21.80 -1.84 4.98
CA ASP A 156 -21.39 -1.12 3.78
C ASP A 156 -21.57 0.40 3.93
N LYS A 157 -21.17 0.91 5.10
CA LYS A 157 -21.18 2.34 5.44
C LYS A 157 -19.82 2.95 5.21
N LEU A 158 -19.75 3.90 4.27
CA LEU A 158 -18.52 4.60 3.90
C LEU A 158 -17.76 5.18 5.11
N GLN A 159 -18.48 5.76 6.07
CA GLN A 159 -17.87 6.37 7.25
C GLN A 159 -17.18 5.36 8.17
N GLU A 160 -17.72 4.14 8.29
CA GLU A 160 -17.12 3.07 9.09
C GLU A 160 -15.83 2.56 8.42
N TRP A 161 -15.88 2.36 7.10
CA TRP A 161 -14.71 1.98 6.30
C TRP A 161 -13.61 3.05 6.32
N LEU A 162 -13.97 4.34 6.26
CA LEU A 162 -13.03 5.44 6.42
C LEU A 162 -12.40 5.46 7.82
N ASN A 163 -13.19 5.26 8.87
CA ASN A 163 -12.70 5.21 10.24
C ASN A 163 -11.76 4.02 10.45
N PHE A 164 -12.13 2.83 9.95
CA PHE A 164 -11.28 1.64 10.01
C PHE A 164 -9.93 1.91 9.32
N TYR A 165 -9.96 2.38 8.07
CA TYR A 165 -8.74 2.64 7.32
C TYR A 165 -7.85 3.68 8.01
N SER A 166 -8.40 4.85 8.36
CA SER A 166 -7.63 5.98 8.88
C SER A 166 -7.18 5.84 10.33
N LYS A 167 -8.02 5.25 11.20
CA LYS A 167 -7.76 5.23 12.65
C LYS A 167 -7.28 3.88 13.17
N GLN A 168 -7.51 2.79 12.44
CA GLN A 168 -7.08 1.46 12.87
C GLN A 168 -5.98 0.91 11.98
N LEU A 169 -6.12 0.97 10.65
CA LEU A 169 -5.16 0.35 9.73
C LEU A 169 -3.91 1.20 9.50
N LEU A 170 -4.06 2.48 9.12
CA LEU A 170 -2.92 3.35 8.84
C LEU A 170 -1.95 3.48 10.02
N PRO A 171 -2.39 3.68 11.28
CA PRO A 171 -1.47 3.82 12.40
C PRO A 171 -0.62 2.57 12.68
N LEU A 172 -1.01 1.40 12.17
CA LEU A 172 -0.16 0.20 12.27
C LEU A 172 1.11 0.32 11.43
N PHE A 173 1.11 1.14 10.38
CA PHE A 173 2.31 1.39 9.58
C PHE A 173 3.32 2.28 10.30
N ASP A 174 2.86 3.16 11.19
CA ASP A 174 3.73 4.06 11.97
C ASP A 174 4.59 3.29 12.99
N LEU A 175 4.20 2.05 13.33
CA LEU A 175 4.95 1.18 14.23
C LEU A 175 6.19 0.55 13.57
N PHE A 176 6.28 0.58 12.24
CA PHE A 176 7.42 0.03 11.52
C PHE A 176 8.50 1.08 11.32
N SER A 177 9.76 0.67 11.45
CA SER A 177 10.86 1.52 11.01
C SER A 177 10.84 1.69 9.48
N ASN A 178 11.42 2.79 8.97
CA ASN A 178 11.57 2.99 7.53
C ASN A 178 12.25 1.79 6.85
N GLN A 179 13.22 1.16 7.53
CA GLN A 179 13.87 -0.06 7.03
C GLN A 179 12.91 -1.26 6.91
N GLN A 180 11.97 -1.42 7.83
CA GLN A 180 10.96 -2.49 7.75
C GLN A 180 9.92 -2.21 6.66
N LEU A 181 9.49 -0.94 6.50
CA LEU A 181 8.60 -0.53 5.41
C LEU A 181 9.25 -0.71 4.03
N ASP A 182 10.58 -0.60 3.97
CA ASP A 182 11.42 -0.90 2.82
C ASP A 182 12.06 -2.29 2.86
N SER A 183 11.43 -3.27 3.52
CA SER A 183 11.94 -4.65 3.54
C SER A 183 12.17 -5.19 2.14
N ARG A 184 13.45 -5.42 1.81
CA ARG A 184 13.97 -5.86 0.51
C ARG A 184 14.95 -6.98 0.75
N TRP A 185 14.98 -7.96 -0.15
CA TRP A 185 15.92 -9.06 -0.09
C TRP A 185 16.42 -9.38 -1.50
N ALA A 186 17.67 -9.82 -1.59
CA ALA A 186 18.24 -10.37 -2.81
C ALA A 186 19.25 -11.47 -2.46
N TYR A 187 19.28 -12.49 -3.29
CA TYR A 187 20.18 -13.64 -3.18
C TYR A 187 20.80 -13.93 -4.53
N GLU A 188 22.11 -14.18 -4.54
CA GLU A 188 22.86 -14.52 -5.74
C GLU A 188 23.53 -15.87 -5.57
N ARG A 189 23.45 -16.71 -6.59
CA ARG A 189 24.05 -18.05 -6.60
C ARG A 189 25.55 -17.93 -6.86
N ARG A 190 26.36 -18.17 -5.82
CA ARG A 190 27.82 -18.04 -5.82
C ARG A 190 28.51 -19.34 -5.42
N ASN A 191 29.73 -19.55 -5.89
CA ASN A 191 30.62 -20.56 -5.33
C ASN A 191 31.16 -20.11 -3.96
N VAL A 192 30.81 -20.82 -2.89
CA VAL A 192 31.22 -20.54 -1.51
C VAL A 192 32.24 -21.58 -1.04
N ILE A 193 33.25 -21.13 -0.30
CA ILE A 193 34.25 -22.01 0.33
C ILE A 193 33.88 -22.23 1.80
N ILE A 194 33.44 -23.44 2.13
CA ILE A 194 33.11 -23.86 3.50
C ILE A 194 34.36 -24.42 4.17
N ASN A 195 34.63 -23.97 5.40
CA ASN A 195 35.77 -24.40 6.22
C ASN A 195 37.14 -24.30 5.51
N GLY A 196 37.29 -23.34 4.58
CA GLY A 196 38.52 -23.12 3.81
C GLY A 196 38.89 -24.24 2.83
N LYS A 197 38.03 -25.26 2.62
CA LYS A 197 38.38 -26.46 1.86
C LYS A 197 37.29 -26.93 0.87
N ILE A 198 36.02 -26.77 1.20
CA ILE A 198 34.91 -27.31 0.41
C ILE A 198 34.35 -26.20 -0.47
N GLN A 199 34.50 -26.29 -1.79
CA GLN A 199 33.87 -25.36 -2.73
C GLN A 199 32.51 -25.91 -3.19
N ILE A 200 31.41 -25.23 -2.86
CA ILE A 200 30.04 -25.60 -3.27
C ILE A 200 29.25 -24.33 -3.64
N GLU A 201 28.36 -24.43 -4.62
CA GLU A 201 27.45 -23.34 -4.99
C GLU A 201 26.34 -23.16 -3.96
N GLN A 202 26.06 -21.91 -3.58
CA GLN A 202 25.01 -21.54 -2.63
C GLN A 202 24.41 -20.18 -3.01
N PHE A 203 23.17 -19.95 -2.62
CA PHE A 203 22.58 -18.62 -2.59
C PHE A 203 23.10 -17.83 -1.40
N VAL A 204 23.67 -16.65 -1.67
CA VAL A 204 24.19 -15.74 -0.66
C VAL A 204 23.42 -14.42 -0.72
N SER A 205 23.06 -13.89 0.45
CA SER A 205 22.39 -12.58 0.53
C SER A 205 23.30 -11.49 -0.04
N VAL A 206 22.71 -10.60 -0.84
CA VAL A 206 23.39 -9.45 -1.45
C VAL A 206 22.51 -8.21 -1.35
N ASP A 207 23.11 -7.05 -1.47
CA ASP A 207 22.36 -5.79 -1.55
C ASP A 207 21.66 -5.69 -2.91
N PRO A 208 20.34 -5.48 -2.94
CA PRO A 208 19.59 -5.35 -4.19
C PRO A 208 19.87 -4.02 -4.88
N ILE A 209 19.85 -4.02 -6.22
CA ILE A 209 20.02 -2.81 -7.03
C ILE A 209 18.70 -2.04 -7.10
N GLU A 210 18.72 -0.71 -7.14
CA GLU A 210 17.52 0.15 -7.10
C GLU A 210 16.39 -0.26 -8.07
N ASN A 211 16.74 -0.67 -9.30
CA ASN A 211 15.74 -1.09 -10.30
C ASN A 211 15.05 -2.43 -9.96
N GLU A 212 15.72 -3.31 -9.21
CA GLU A 212 15.17 -4.60 -8.75
C GLU A 212 14.05 -4.39 -7.70
N LEU A 213 13.97 -3.18 -7.11
CA LEU A 213 13.10 -2.84 -5.97
C LEU A 213 11.69 -2.40 -6.40
N LYS A 214 11.44 -2.33 -7.71
CA LYS A 214 10.13 -1.99 -8.29
C LYS A 214 9.16 -3.16 -8.31
N GLN A 215 9.59 -4.36 -7.91
CA GLN A 215 8.71 -5.54 -7.86
C GLN A 215 7.60 -5.39 -6.81
N PRO A 216 6.40 -5.93 -7.08
CA PRO A 216 5.34 -6.02 -6.08
C PRO A 216 5.80 -6.80 -4.84
N LEU A 217 5.28 -6.42 -3.67
CA LEU A 217 5.53 -7.15 -2.42
C LEU A 217 5.16 -8.62 -2.58
N GLY A 218 6.01 -9.51 -2.06
CA GLY A 218 5.80 -10.95 -2.05
C GLY A 218 6.05 -11.69 -3.36
N VAL A 219 6.33 -10.97 -4.46
CA VAL A 219 6.61 -11.54 -5.77
C VAL A 219 8.12 -11.54 -6.03
N PRO A 220 8.78 -12.71 -6.12
CA PRO A 220 10.18 -12.80 -6.48
C PRO A 220 10.42 -12.42 -7.95
N GLY A 221 11.45 -11.62 -8.20
CA GLY A 221 12.06 -11.41 -9.51
C GLY A 221 13.28 -12.31 -9.71
N VAL A 222 13.55 -12.65 -10.96
CA VAL A 222 14.70 -13.48 -11.38
C VAL A 222 15.51 -12.70 -12.41
N GLY A 223 16.83 -12.68 -12.26
CA GLY A 223 17.73 -12.01 -13.18
C GLY A 223 19.14 -12.59 -13.16
N THR A 224 20.02 -12.02 -13.98
CA THR A 224 21.45 -12.34 -13.99
C THR A 224 22.21 -11.30 -13.17
N GLY A 225 22.98 -11.72 -12.17
CA GLY A 225 23.89 -10.89 -11.40
C GLY A 225 25.06 -10.38 -12.25
N GLU A 226 25.90 -9.51 -11.68
CA GLU A 226 27.01 -8.83 -12.37
C GLU A 226 28.01 -9.78 -13.03
N LYS A 227 28.08 -11.03 -12.57
CA LYS A 227 28.96 -12.08 -13.12
C LYS A 227 28.24 -13.12 -14.00
N GLY A 228 26.99 -12.86 -14.39
CA GLY A 228 26.15 -13.83 -15.10
C GLY A 228 25.61 -14.95 -14.20
N GLU A 229 25.74 -14.81 -12.88
CA GLU A 229 25.20 -15.74 -11.89
C GLU A 229 23.70 -15.56 -11.72
N PHE A 230 22.98 -16.63 -11.38
CA PHE A 230 21.54 -16.57 -11.17
C PHE A 230 21.21 -15.78 -9.89
N ARG A 231 20.38 -14.74 -10.00
CA ARG A 231 19.97 -13.87 -8.89
C ARG A 231 18.45 -13.89 -8.72
N ILE A 232 18.02 -13.98 -7.48
CA ILE A 232 16.61 -13.83 -7.09
C ILE A 232 16.48 -12.68 -6.11
N PHE A 233 15.53 -11.79 -6.34
CA PHE A 233 15.29 -10.62 -5.50
C PHE A 233 13.79 -10.41 -5.26
N GLY A 234 13.44 -9.66 -4.23
CA GLY A 234 12.05 -9.37 -3.91
C GLY A 234 11.91 -8.45 -2.70
N ARG A 235 10.65 -8.26 -2.28
CA ARG A 235 10.29 -7.37 -1.18
C ARG A 235 9.29 -8.02 -0.22
N GLY A 236 9.54 -7.87 1.07
CA GLY A 236 8.79 -8.56 2.12
C GLY A 236 8.91 -10.09 2.06
N MET A 237 7.96 -10.78 2.69
CA MET A 237 7.92 -12.24 2.76
C MET A 237 7.48 -12.87 1.42
N ILE A 238 8.03 -14.03 1.06
CA ILE A 238 7.64 -14.76 -0.16
C ILE A 238 6.25 -15.37 0.04
N THR A 239 5.32 -15.10 -0.88
CA THR A 239 3.92 -15.54 -0.73
C THR A 239 3.22 -15.76 -2.06
N ASN A 240 2.11 -16.52 -2.01
CA ASN A 240 1.11 -16.59 -3.08
C ASN A 240 -0.21 -15.88 -2.69
N LEU A 241 -0.25 -15.19 -1.55
CA LEU A 241 -1.37 -14.35 -1.15
C LEU A 241 -1.56 -13.22 -2.16
N LYS A 242 -2.80 -12.78 -2.28
CA LYS A 242 -3.21 -11.65 -3.11
C LYS A 242 -4.05 -10.68 -2.28
N PRO A 243 -4.06 -9.38 -2.63
CA PRO A 243 -4.93 -8.40 -1.97
C PRO A 243 -6.38 -8.86 -1.85
N ARG A 244 -6.92 -9.48 -2.90
CA ARG A 244 -8.29 -10.01 -2.93
C ARG A 244 -8.61 -11.04 -1.84
N ASP A 245 -7.60 -11.72 -1.29
CA ASP A 245 -7.80 -12.72 -0.24
C ASP A 245 -8.24 -12.06 1.09
N PHE A 246 -8.06 -10.72 1.21
CA PHE A 246 -8.44 -9.89 2.34
C PHE A 246 -9.74 -9.09 2.13
N GLU A 247 -10.41 -9.20 0.98
CA GLU A 247 -11.60 -8.40 0.67
C GLU A 247 -12.79 -8.69 1.60
N LYS A 248 -12.87 -9.91 2.14
CA LYS A 248 -14.02 -10.38 2.93
C LYS A 248 -13.67 -10.80 4.36
N ARG A 249 -12.38 -10.90 4.69
CA ARG A 249 -11.90 -11.40 5.98
C ARG A 249 -10.47 -10.96 6.25
N ILE A 250 -10.14 -10.74 7.51
CA ILE A 250 -8.78 -10.37 7.94
C ILE A 250 -7.91 -11.63 8.06
N SER A 251 -8.51 -12.76 8.44
CA SER A 251 -7.79 -14.02 8.58
C SER A 251 -7.80 -14.80 7.27
N CYS A 252 -6.60 -15.12 6.79
CA CYS A 252 -6.39 -16.16 5.80
C CYS A 252 -5.57 -17.27 6.49
N PRO A 253 -5.93 -18.56 6.36
CA PRO A 253 -5.08 -19.64 6.84
C PRO A 253 -3.81 -19.68 5.98
N VAL A 254 -2.65 -19.50 6.61
CA VAL A 254 -1.37 -19.35 5.93
C VAL A 254 -0.33 -20.27 6.57
N GLU A 255 0.43 -20.96 5.74
CA GLU A 255 1.58 -21.76 6.16
C GLU A 255 2.82 -20.88 6.30
N HIS A 256 3.47 -20.91 7.46
CA HIS A 256 4.68 -20.13 7.75
C HIS A 256 5.95 -20.99 7.81
N VAL A 257 5.78 -22.31 7.84
CA VAL A 257 6.86 -23.25 8.10
C VAL A 257 7.07 -24.10 6.85
N LEU A 258 8.31 -24.15 6.38
CA LEU A 258 8.69 -25.05 5.31
C LEU A 258 8.66 -26.49 5.85
N PRO A 259 8.05 -27.44 5.12
CA PRO A 259 8.03 -28.82 5.57
C PRO A 259 9.45 -29.38 5.63
N ASN A 260 9.71 -30.21 6.64
CA ASN A 260 10.92 -31.03 6.68
C ASN A 260 10.87 -32.06 5.54
N LEU A 261 11.40 -31.68 4.39
CA LEU A 261 11.50 -32.56 3.23
C LEU A 261 12.66 -33.53 3.46
N LYS A 262 12.32 -34.76 3.88
CA LYS A 262 13.25 -35.90 3.87
C LYS A 262 13.56 -36.37 2.46
N ASP A 263 12.67 -36.05 1.52
CA ASP A 263 12.79 -36.39 0.11
C ASP A 263 12.85 -35.11 -0.71
N PHE A 264 14.07 -34.84 -1.17
CA PHE A 264 14.46 -33.65 -1.91
C PHE A 264 14.02 -33.72 -3.38
N SER A 265 13.61 -34.89 -3.90
CA SER A 265 13.15 -35.07 -5.29
C SER A 265 11.92 -34.24 -5.68
N LYS A 266 11.24 -33.62 -4.71
CA LYS A 266 10.06 -32.79 -4.91
C LYS A 266 10.38 -31.34 -5.31
N ILE A 267 11.65 -30.94 -5.31
CA ILE A 267 12.08 -29.63 -5.83
C ILE A 267 12.52 -29.85 -7.29
N PRO A 268 11.77 -29.38 -8.29
CA PRO A 268 12.09 -29.65 -9.69
C PRO A 268 13.36 -28.92 -10.12
N THR A 269 13.45 -27.63 -9.79
CA THR A 269 14.64 -26.83 -10.09
C THR A 269 14.87 -25.79 -9.00
N VAL A 270 16.04 -25.82 -8.37
CA VAL A 270 16.45 -24.79 -7.39
C VAL A 270 16.65 -23.41 -8.00
N ASN A 271 16.72 -23.33 -9.33
CA ASN A 271 16.79 -22.10 -10.10
C ASN A 271 15.42 -21.57 -10.53
N ASP A 272 14.33 -22.24 -10.17
CA ASP A 272 13.02 -21.70 -10.48
C ASP A 272 12.69 -20.53 -9.56
N ASN A 273 11.75 -19.69 -10.00
CA ASN A 273 11.20 -18.64 -9.15
C ASN A 273 10.69 -19.26 -7.84
N PRO A 274 11.04 -18.72 -6.65
CA PRO A 274 10.62 -19.26 -5.37
C PRO A 274 9.11 -19.53 -5.25
N THR A 275 8.28 -18.68 -5.87
CA THR A 275 6.83 -18.87 -5.85
C THR A 275 6.40 -20.14 -6.58
N ILE A 276 7.09 -20.53 -7.66
CA ILE A 276 6.83 -21.78 -8.40
C ILE A 276 7.15 -22.98 -7.51
N VAL A 277 8.34 -22.98 -6.89
CA VAL A 277 8.80 -24.04 -5.99
C VAL A 277 7.84 -24.18 -4.80
N LEU A 278 7.51 -23.07 -4.14
CA LEU A 278 6.64 -23.07 -2.97
C LEU A 278 5.20 -23.48 -3.30
N ASN A 279 4.68 -23.09 -4.47
CA ASN A 279 3.34 -23.53 -4.91
C ASN A 279 3.25 -25.05 -5.06
N GLN A 280 4.33 -25.71 -5.49
CA GLN A 280 4.37 -27.17 -5.59
C GLN A 280 4.49 -27.84 -4.22
N ILE A 281 5.29 -27.26 -3.32
CA ILE A 281 5.44 -27.74 -1.94
C ILE A 281 4.11 -27.66 -1.18
N PHE A 282 3.43 -26.51 -1.26
CA PHE A 282 2.20 -26.24 -0.50
C PHE A 282 0.91 -26.63 -1.22
N LYS A 283 0.98 -27.09 -2.48
CA LYS A 283 -0.14 -27.67 -3.25
C LYS A 283 -1.45 -26.87 -3.18
N GLY A 284 -1.35 -25.56 -3.44
CA GLY A 284 -2.52 -24.67 -3.47
C GLY A 284 -2.93 -24.06 -2.13
N LYS A 285 -2.25 -24.40 -1.02
CA LYS A 285 -2.40 -23.66 0.23
C LYS A 285 -1.73 -22.28 0.14
N HIS A 286 -2.25 -21.33 0.92
CA HIS A 286 -1.58 -20.05 1.09
C HIS A 286 -0.37 -20.21 2.00
N TYR A 287 0.71 -19.50 1.67
CA TYR A 287 1.94 -19.49 2.47
C TYR A 287 2.52 -18.10 2.58
N LEU A 288 3.29 -17.88 3.64
CA LEU A 288 4.02 -16.64 3.89
C LEU A 288 5.36 -16.99 4.53
N ILE A 289 6.37 -17.08 3.69
CA ILE A 289 7.67 -17.64 4.03
C ILE A 289 8.72 -16.55 4.04
N ASP A 290 9.48 -16.51 5.13
CA ASP A 290 10.65 -15.65 5.24
C ASP A 290 11.70 -16.03 4.20
N SER A 291 12.25 -15.04 3.51
CA SER A 291 13.19 -15.29 2.41
C SER A 291 14.47 -15.97 2.92
N GLN A 292 14.99 -15.60 4.09
CA GLN A 292 16.16 -16.28 4.68
C GLN A 292 15.86 -17.74 4.97
N LYS A 293 14.68 -18.05 5.52
CA LYS A 293 14.26 -19.45 5.74
C LYS A 293 14.17 -20.22 4.44
N TYR A 294 13.61 -19.62 3.39
CA TYR A 294 13.54 -20.23 2.06
C TYR A 294 14.93 -20.54 1.49
N PHE A 295 15.83 -19.55 1.46
CA PHE A 295 17.16 -19.77 0.87
C PHE A 295 18.06 -20.66 1.73
N ALA A 296 17.90 -20.67 3.06
CA ALA A 296 18.55 -21.65 3.92
C ALA A 296 18.09 -23.08 3.60
N PHE A 297 16.78 -23.26 3.36
CA PHE A 297 16.22 -24.53 2.92
C PHE A 297 16.77 -24.96 1.55
N ILE A 298 16.78 -24.08 0.56
CA ILE A 298 17.34 -24.36 -0.77
C ILE A 298 18.85 -24.66 -0.71
N ASN A 299 19.63 -23.90 0.07
CA ASN A 299 21.06 -24.16 0.24
C ASN A 299 21.33 -25.53 0.85
N THR A 300 20.50 -25.97 1.81
CA THR A 300 20.60 -27.30 2.40
C THR A 300 20.39 -28.40 1.34
N PHE A 301 19.41 -28.21 0.45
CA PHE A 301 19.20 -29.10 -0.70
C PHE A 301 20.43 -29.13 -1.63
N ILE A 302 20.94 -27.95 -2.04
CA ILE A 302 22.06 -27.86 -3.00
C ILE A 302 23.32 -28.54 -2.43
N LEU A 303 23.59 -28.34 -1.13
CA LEU A 303 24.66 -29.03 -0.42
C LEU A 303 24.47 -30.55 -0.53
N ALA A 304 23.32 -31.07 -0.12
CA ALA A 304 23.04 -32.51 -0.11
C ALA A 304 23.17 -33.14 -1.51
N GLU A 305 22.62 -32.48 -2.53
CA GLU A 305 22.72 -32.92 -3.93
C GLU A 305 24.18 -32.95 -4.42
N THR A 306 24.94 -31.89 -4.13
CA THR A 306 26.36 -31.80 -4.51
C THR A 306 27.18 -32.91 -3.84
N PHE A 307 26.92 -33.19 -2.56
CA PHE A 307 27.57 -34.30 -1.85
C PHE A 307 27.22 -35.65 -2.48
N TYR A 308 25.93 -35.93 -2.70
CA TYR A 308 25.49 -37.20 -3.29
C TYR A 308 26.05 -37.41 -4.70
N TYR A 309 26.06 -36.35 -5.53
CA TYR A 309 26.65 -36.39 -6.86
C TYR A 309 28.14 -36.73 -6.80
N ARG A 310 28.93 -36.02 -5.99
CA ARG A 310 30.37 -36.25 -5.85
C ARG A 310 30.68 -37.66 -5.34
N TYR A 311 29.89 -38.18 -4.41
CA TYR A 311 30.00 -39.56 -3.95
C TYR A 311 29.80 -40.55 -5.11
N LYS A 312 28.72 -40.39 -5.86
CA LYS A 312 28.35 -41.28 -6.97
C LYS A 312 29.37 -41.25 -8.12
N THR A 313 29.97 -40.10 -8.40
CA THR A 313 30.96 -39.95 -9.48
C THR A 313 32.39 -40.27 -9.06
N GLY A 314 32.63 -40.64 -7.79
CA GLY A 314 33.99 -40.81 -7.28
C GLY A 314 34.81 -39.53 -7.35
N SER A 315 34.17 -38.38 -7.13
CA SER A 315 34.81 -37.06 -7.11
C SER A 315 35.17 -36.66 -5.68
N CYS A 316 36.23 -35.87 -5.53
CA CYS A 316 36.64 -35.34 -4.25
C CYS A 316 35.57 -34.42 -3.65
N PHE A 317 35.18 -34.67 -2.40
CA PHE A 317 34.20 -33.82 -1.71
C PHE A 317 34.67 -32.39 -1.47
N TYR A 318 35.99 -32.13 -1.43
CA TYR A 318 36.55 -30.78 -1.28
C TYR A 318 36.60 -30.02 -2.61
N CYS A 319 37.33 -30.60 -3.56
CA CYS A 319 37.78 -29.94 -4.80
C CYS A 319 36.84 -30.19 -6.00
N GLY A 320 35.92 -31.16 -5.91
CA GLY A 320 35.07 -31.63 -7.01
C GLY A 320 35.80 -32.42 -8.12
N ALA A 321 37.13 -32.43 -8.12
CA ALA A 321 37.92 -33.13 -9.14
C ALA A 321 37.79 -34.66 -9.03
N PRO A 322 37.91 -35.40 -10.14
CA PRO A 322 37.91 -36.86 -10.13
C PRO A 322 38.98 -37.42 -9.20
N LEU A 323 38.66 -38.50 -8.50
CA LEU A 323 39.63 -39.23 -7.68
C LEU A 323 40.32 -40.30 -8.52
N TYR A 324 41.65 -40.37 -8.41
CA TYR A 324 42.44 -41.47 -8.97
C TYR A 324 43.03 -42.25 -7.80
N MET A 325 42.70 -43.55 -7.69
CA MET A 325 43.06 -44.38 -6.52
C MET A 325 42.72 -43.69 -5.18
N ASN A 326 41.51 -43.12 -5.10
CA ASN A 326 41.01 -42.34 -3.96
C ASN A 326 41.78 -41.05 -3.60
N LYS A 327 42.70 -40.56 -4.46
CA LYS A 327 43.44 -39.30 -4.26
C LYS A 327 42.92 -38.19 -5.18
N CYS A 328 42.60 -37.00 -4.66
CA CYS A 328 42.31 -35.80 -5.48
C CYS A 328 43.62 -35.28 -6.06
N SER A 329 43.70 -35.20 -7.40
CA SER A 329 44.85 -34.62 -8.12
C SER A 329 45.03 -33.13 -7.87
N ARG A 330 43.95 -32.42 -7.50
CA ARG A 330 43.95 -30.96 -7.31
C ARG A 330 44.29 -30.51 -5.88
N CYS A 331 43.80 -31.21 -4.86
CA CYS A 331 43.99 -30.83 -3.45
C CYS A 331 44.77 -31.86 -2.63
N GLY A 332 45.22 -32.96 -3.24
CA GLY A 332 46.06 -33.98 -2.61
C GLY A 332 45.36 -34.87 -1.58
N THR A 333 44.09 -34.60 -1.25
CA THR A 333 43.32 -35.36 -0.25
C THR A 333 43.13 -36.81 -0.68
N ILE A 334 43.36 -37.73 0.26
CA ILE A 334 43.09 -39.16 0.10
C ILE A 334 41.79 -39.48 0.84
N TRP A 335 40.82 -40.06 0.14
CA TRP A 335 39.54 -40.49 0.70
C TRP A 335 39.57 -41.98 1.01
N LYS A 336 38.91 -42.39 2.10
CA LYS A 336 38.60 -43.79 2.38
C LYS A 336 37.09 -43.88 2.36
N PHE A 337 36.55 -44.56 1.35
CA PHE A 337 35.13 -44.81 1.21
C PHE A 337 34.77 -46.14 1.85
#